data_AF-A0A960LP81-F1
#
_entry.id   AF-A0A960LP81-F1
#
_cell.length_a   1.000
_cell.length_b   1.000
_cell.length_c   1.000
_cell.angle_alpha   90.00
_cell.angle_beta   90.00
_cell.angle_gamma   90.00
#
_symmetry.space_group_name_H-M   'P 1'
#
loop_
_entity.id
_entity.type
_entity.pdbx_description
1 polymer ?
#
loop_
_entity_poly.entity_id
_entity_poly.type
_entity_poly.pdbx_seq_one_letter_code
_entity_poly.pdbx_strand_id
1 'polypeptide(L)'
;AVDRQSTARVLGEVLHEIWKYSEQLCGKRLKPMLGHLLPYYEQRCGELPAKVREVVLAISAAQIDRVLAPKKVHAGVVNRRTPKTNAAIKALVPV
;
A
#
# COMPACT_ATOMS: atom_id res chain seq x y z
N ALA A 1 -9.24 23.40 -15.07
CA ALA A 1 -10.04 22.45 -14.28
C ALA A 1 -9.30 21.12 -14.26
N VAL A 2 -8.95 20.59 -13.08
CA VAL A 2 -8.25 19.29 -12.97
C VAL A 2 -9.25 18.18 -13.29
N ASP A 3 -8.99 17.44 -14.37
CA ASP A 3 -9.83 16.34 -14.82
C ASP A 3 -9.92 15.20 -13.78
N ARG A 4 -11.04 14.48 -13.78
CA ARG A 4 -11.30 13.39 -12.83
C ARG A 4 -10.30 12.24 -13.02
N GLN A 5 -9.92 11.95 -14.26
CA GLN A 5 -8.97 10.89 -14.58
C GLN A 5 -7.56 11.26 -14.10
N SER A 6 -7.17 12.53 -14.26
CA SER A 6 -5.89 13.05 -13.75
C SER A 6 -5.81 12.94 -12.23
N THR A 7 -6.89 13.27 -11.52
CA THR A 7 -6.95 13.14 -10.05
C THR A 7 -6.75 11.68 -9.60
N ALA A 8 -7.43 10.74 -10.27
CA ALA A 8 -7.32 9.32 -9.94
C ALA A 8 -5.91 8.75 -10.19
N ARG A 9 -5.25 9.20 -11.26
CA ARG A 9 -3.86 8.82 -11.56
C ARG A 9 -2.90 9.29 -10.47
N VAL A 10 -2.94 10.59 -10.14
CA VAL A 10 -2.08 11.19 -9.11
C VAL A 10 -2.34 10.53 -7.75
N LEU A 11 -3.61 10.31 -7.39
CA LEU A 11 -3.98 9.60 -6.16
C LEU A 11 -3.32 8.21 -6.07
N GLY A 12 -3.36 7.45 -7.16
CA GLY A 12 -2.74 6.12 -7.21
C GLY A 12 -1.21 6.15 -7.07
N GLU A 13 -0.56 7.17 -7.61
CA GLU A 13 0.89 7.38 -7.48
C GLU A 13 1.27 7.76 -6.05
N VAL A 14 0.58 8.74 -5.46
CA VAL A 14 0.78 9.19 -4.07
C VAL A 14 0.60 8.01 -3.09
N LEU A 15 -0.52 7.29 -3.18
CA LEU A 15 -0.80 6.18 -2.28
C LEU A 15 0.21 5.05 -2.44
N HIS A 16 0.68 4.79 -3.65
CA HIS A 16 1.69 3.77 -3.90
C HIS A 16 3.03 4.12 -3.29
N GLU A 17 3.46 5.37 -3.41
CA GLU A 17 4.73 5.83 -2.88
C GLU A 17 4.73 5.81 -1.35
N ILE A 18 3.67 6.35 -0.74
CA ILE A 18 3.48 6.29 0.72
C ILE A 18 3.44 4.82 1.19
N TRP A 19 2.71 3.95 0.49
CA TRP A 19 2.64 2.52 0.82
C TRP A 19 4.02 1.86 0.80
N LYS A 20 4.84 2.12 -0.23
CA LYS A 20 6.20 1.60 -0.35
C LYS A 20 7.09 2.03 0.82
N TYR A 21 7.05 3.30 1.20
CA TYR A 21 7.84 3.82 2.31
C TYR A 21 7.36 3.36 3.69
N SER A 22 6.07 3.02 3.80
CA SER A 22 5.45 2.57 5.05
C SER A 22 5.63 1.08 5.35
N GLU A 23 6.62 0.38 4.78
CA GLU A 23 6.76 -1.08 4.92
C GLU A 23 5.55 -1.88 4.37
N GLN A 24 4.85 -1.32 3.37
CA GLN A 24 3.78 -2.00 2.65
C GLN A 24 2.56 -2.44 3.48
N LEU A 25 2.13 -1.62 4.44
CA LEU A 25 0.97 -1.89 5.30
C LEU A 25 -0.32 -2.21 4.54
N CYS A 26 -1.21 -3.00 5.15
CA CYS A 26 -2.57 -3.19 4.66
C CYS A 26 -3.39 -1.88 4.78
N GLY A 27 -4.42 -1.69 3.94
CA GLY A 27 -5.18 -0.44 3.90
C GLY A 27 -5.77 -0.02 5.25
N LYS A 28 -6.13 -0.97 6.12
CA LYS A 28 -6.62 -0.71 7.49
C LYS A 28 -5.57 -0.05 8.39
N ARG A 29 -4.30 -0.45 8.26
CA ARG A 29 -3.18 0.15 9.03
C ARG A 29 -2.67 1.42 8.35
N LEU A 30 -2.69 1.46 7.01
CA LEU A 30 -2.23 2.61 6.26
C LEU A 30 -3.15 3.83 6.44
N LYS A 31 -4.48 3.64 6.44
CA LYS A 31 -5.47 4.73 6.58
C LYS A 31 -5.18 5.68 7.75
N PRO A 32 -5.08 5.24 9.02
CA PRO A 32 -4.80 6.14 10.14
C PRO A 32 -3.40 6.77 10.06
N MET A 33 -2.44 6.13 9.38
CA MET A 33 -1.09 6.66 9.23
C MET A 33 -0.98 7.73 8.15
N LEU A 34 -1.92 7.82 7.19
CA LEU A 34 -1.85 8.80 6.10
C LEU A 34 -1.71 10.23 6.60
N GLY A 35 -2.39 10.61 7.69
CA GLY A 35 -2.29 11.96 8.26
C GLY A 35 -0.86 12.31 8.72
N HIS A 36 -0.11 11.33 9.18
CA HIS A 36 1.29 11.51 9.59
C HIS A 36 2.25 11.41 8.42
N LEU A 37 1.98 10.53 7.44
CA LEU A 37 2.88 10.26 6.32
C LEU A 37 2.79 11.33 5.21
N LEU A 38 1.62 11.94 5.03
CA LEU A 38 1.36 12.88 3.93
C LEU A 38 2.27 14.12 3.96
N PRO A 39 2.52 14.78 5.11
CA PRO A 39 3.47 15.89 5.17
C PRO A 39 4.89 15.50 4.73
N TYR A 40 5.37 14.31 5.10
CA TYR A 40 6.69 13.82 4.67
C TYR A 40 6.74 13.53 3.17
N TYR A 41 5.64 13.02 2.62
CA TYR A 41 5.49 12.85 1.18
C TYR A 41 5.56 14.20 0.45
N GLU A 42 4.80 15.20 0.90
CA GLU A 42 4.79 16.55 0.31
C GLU A 42 6.18 17.22 0.38
N GLN A 43 6.93 17.02 1.47
CA GLN A 43 8.31 17.51 1.60
C GLN A 43 9.28 16.90 0.58
N ARG A 44 9.10 15.62 0.22
CA ARG A 44 9.99 14.91 -0.72
C ARG A 44 9.58 15.06 -2.18
N CYS A 45 8.28 15.02 -2.46
CA CYS A 45 7.74 14.95 -3.82
C CYS A 45 7.11 16.26 -4.30
N GLY A 46 6.97 17.26 -3.42
CA GLY A 46 6.30 18.53 -3.69
C GLY A 46 4.87 18.57 -3.17
N GLU A 47 4.35 19.79 -3.03
CA GLU A 47 2.98 20.01 -2.53
C GLU A 47 1.92 19.42 -3.46
N LEU A 48 0.94 18.76 -2.85
CA LEU A 48 -0.20 18.23 -3.58
C LEU A 48 -1.27 19.30 -3.76
N PRO A 49 -2.00 19.29 -4.88
CA PRO A 49 -3.20 20.11 -5.02
C PRO A 49 -4.18 19.80 -3.88
N ALA A 50 -4.81 20.82 -3.30
CA ALA A 50 -5.72 20.67 -2.15
C ALA A 50 -6.77 19.58 -2.34
N LYS A 51 -7.36 19.50 -3.55
CA LYS A 51 -8.33 18.47 -3.92
C LYS A 51 -7.77 17.05 -3.83
N VAL A 52 -6.52 16.82 -4.24
CA VAL A 52 -5.89 15.50 -4.15
C VAL A 52 -5.61 15.17 -2.69
N ARG A 53 -5.07 16.15 -1.94
CA ARG A 53 -4.78 16.03 -0.51
C ARG A 53 -6.02 15.63 0.30
N GLU A 54 -7.15 16.31 0.07
CA GLU A 54 -8.44 15.99 0.69
C GLU A 54 -8.90 14.57 0.36
N VAL A 55 -8.80 14.17 -0.91
CA VAL A 55 -9.17 12.81 -1.35
C VAL A 55 -8.28 11.76 -0.69
N VAL A 56 -6.97 12.00 -0.58
CA VAL A 56 -6.03 11.10 0.11
C VAL A 56 -6.40 10.95 1.58
N LEU A 57 -6.78 12.03 2.27
CA LEU A 57 -7.14 11.96 3.69
C LEU A 57 -8.54 11.36 3.94
N ALA A 58 -9.47 11.52 2.99
CA ALA A 58 -10.84 11.02 3.11
C ALA A 58 -11.01 9.55 2.67
N ILE A 59 -10.05 8.98 1.94
CA ILE A 59 -10.16 7.65 1.35
C ILE A 59 -10.39 6.55 2.42
N SER A 60 -11.26 5.59 2.12
CA SER A 60 -11.46 4.43 2.99
C SER A 60 -10.35 3.39 2.83
N ALA A 61 -10.14 2.57 3.86
CA ALA A 61 -9.17 1.47 3.83
C ALA A 61 -9.43 0.49 2.66
N ALA A 62 -10.70 0.18 2.38
CA ALA A 62 -11.08 -0.69 1.27
C ALA A 62 -10.74 -0.09 -0.10
N GLN A 63 -10.92 1.23 -0.27
CA GLN A 63 -10.54 1.92 -1.49
C GLN A 63 -9.02 1.96 -1.68
N ILE A 64 -8.26 2.19 -0.60
CA ILE A 64 -6.79 2.10 -0.62
C ILE A 64 -6.35 0.73 -1.15
N ASP A 65 -6.89 -0.35 -0.59
CA ASP A 65 -6.53 -1.70 -1.02
C ASP A 65 -6.92 -1.97 -2.48
N ARG A 66 -8.07 -1.46 -2.97
CA ARG A 66 -8.47 -1.56 -4.39
C ARG A 66 -7.53 -0.78 -5.31
N VAL A 67 -7.14 0.44 -4.94
CA VAL A 67 -6.21 1.27 -5.72
C VAL A 67 -4.82 0.63 -5.78
N LEU A 68 -4.37 0.03 -4.68
CA LEU A 68 -3.07 -0.63 -4.60
C LEU A 68 -3.07 -2.08 -5.11
N ALA A 69 -4.24 -2.71 -5.25
CA ALA A 69 -4.38 -4.10 -5.72
C ALA A 69 -3.56 -4.43 -6.97
N PRO A 70 -3.62 -3.66 -8.08
CA PRO A 70 -2.82 -3.99 -9.28
C PRO A 70 -1.32 -3.96 -9.02
N LYS A 71 -0.85 -3.14 -8.07
CA LYS A 71 0.56 -3.01 -7.71
C LYS A 71 1.02 -4.09 -6.73
N LYS A 72 0.14 -4.50 -5.80
CA LYS A 72 0.35 -5.61 -4.86
C LYS A 72 0.42 -6.96 -5.57
N VAL A 73 -0.46 -7.21 -6.53
CA VAL A 73 -0.56 -8.50 -7.24
C VAL A 73 0.68 -8.75 -8.12
N HIS A 74 1.27 -7.69 -8.67
CA HIS A 74 2.48 -7.80 -9.49
C HIS A 74 3.75 -8.15 -8.69
N ALA A 75 3.72 -8.09 -7.35
CA ALA A 75 4.83 -8.52 -6.50
C ALA A 75 4.98 -10.04 -6.41
N GLY A 76 4.18 -10.80 -7.17
CA GLY A 76 4.21 -12.25 -7.22
C GLY A 76 3.45 -12.84 -6.02
N VAL A 77 2.33 -13.50 -6.31
CA VAL A 77 1.83 -14.51 -5.38
C VAL A 77 2.89 -15.60 -5.36
N VAL A 78 3.80 -15.55 -4.38
CA VAL A 78 4.65 -16.69 -4.08
C VAL A 78 3.69 -17.81 -3.78
N ASN A 79 3.62 -18.80 -4.66
CA ASN A 79 2.85 -20.00 -4.46
C ASN A 79 3.52 -20.72 -3.28
N ARG A 80 3.14 -20.32 -2.05
CA ARG A 80 3.72 -20.80 -0.81
C ARG A 80 3.40 -22.28 -0.79
N ARG A 81 4.40 -23.10 -1.10
CA ARG A 81 4.28 -24.55 -0.99
C ARG A 81 3.75 -24.82 0.41
N THR A 82 2.77 -25.70 0.51
CA THR A 82 2.34 -26.22 1.80
C THR A 82 3.59 -26.59 2.60
N PRO A 83 3.70 -26.17 3.87
CA PRO A 83 4.84 -26.55 4.68
C PRO A 83 5.00 -28.08 4.62
N LYS A 84 6.25 -28.57 4.61
CA LYS A 84 6.50 -30.01 4.77
C LYS A 84 5.72 -30.50 5.99
N THR A 85 5.20 -31.72 5.92
CA THR A 85 4.49 -32.32 7.05
C THR A 85 5.37 -32.26 8.31
N ASN A 86 4.76 -32.13 9.48
CA ASN A 86 5.47 -32.02 10.75
C ASN A 86 6.48 -33.17 10.95
N ALA A 87 6.13 -34.37 10.48
CA ALA A 87 7.01 -35.54 10.48
C ALA A 87 8.31 -35.32 9.70
N ALA A 88 8.24 -34.72 8.51
CA ALA A 88 9.42 -34.44 7.68
C ALA A 88 10.32 -33.36 8.29
N ILE A 89 9.76 -32.39 9.03
CA ILE A 89 10.55 -31.38 9.75
C ILE A 89 11.28 -32.02 10.93
N LYS A 90 10.61 -32.89 11.70
CA LYS A 90 11.21 -33.62 12.82
C LYS A 90 12.35 -34.53 12.40
N ALA A 91 12.26 -35.17 11.23
CA ALA A 91 13.34 -36.00 10.70
C ALA A 91 14.61 -35.20 10.32
N LEU A 92 14.47 -33.91 10.02
CA LEU A 92 15.57 -33.02 9.63
C LEU A 92 16.25 -32.33 10.80
N VAL A 93 15.60 -32.26 11.96
CA VAL A 93 16.12 -31.57 13.16
C VAL A 93 16.51 -32.63 14.19
N PRO A 94 17.81 -32.83 14.46
CA PRO A 94 18.23 -33.71 15.54
C PRO A 94 17.83 -33.07 16.88
N VAL A 95 17.23 -33.90 17.75
CA VAL A 95 16.90 -33.57 19.15
C VAL A 95 18.04 -33.98 20.06
#